data_AF-A0A7S2GB74-F1
#
_entry.id   AF-A0A7S2GB74-F1
#
_cell.length_a   1.000
_cell.length_b   1.000
_cell.length_c   1.000
_cell.angle_alpha   90.00
_cell.angle_beta   90.00
_cell.angle_gamma   90.00
#
_symmetry.space_group_name_H-M   'P 1'
#
loop_
_entity.id
_entity.type
_entity.pdbx_description
1 polymer ?
#
loop_
_entity_poly.entity_id
_entity_poly.type
_entity_poly.pdbx_seq_one_letter_code
_entity_poly.pdbx_strand_id
1 'polypeptide(L)'
;VVYDPTKHQRRLDLDFPTPEGETILYKAVRYRYVKSVARLLELGVNTNLQVTAMGNDYGNTALHALVTDLHAGEQSSAQLHILSMLLRHPSTDAAIYNGLGKTPYMSVSAKHQKLVS
;
A
#
# COMPACT_ATOMS: atom_id res chain seq x y z
N VAL A 1 16.26 42.64 1.24
CA VAL A 1 15.62 41.34 1.55
C VAL A 1 16.22 40.33 0.61
N VAL A 2 17.05 39.40 1.10
CA VAL A 2 17.65 38.36 0.26
C VAL A 2 16.54 37.35 -0.05
N TYR A 3 16.27 37.13 -1.34
CA TYR A 3 15.36 36.10 -1.80
C TYR A 3 15.98 34.73 -1.50
N ASP A 4 15.34 33.95 -0.63
CA ASP A 4 15.69 32.56 -0.37
C ASP A 4 14.81 31.67 -1.26
N PRO A 5 15.36 31.08 -2.35
CA PRO A 5 14.60 30.24 -3.27
C PRO A 5 14.07 28.96 -2.61
N THR A 6 14.53 28.59 -1.41
CA THR A 6 14.10 27.37 -0.71
C THR A 6 12.79 27.56 0.08
N LYS A 7 12.34 28.80 0.30
CA LYS A 7 11.17 29.13 1.14
C LYS A 7 9.81 28.67 0.56
N HIS A 8 9.79 28.22 -0.69
CA HIS A 8 8.58 27.72 -1.38
C HIS A 8 8.72 26.32 -1.95
N GLN A 9 9.71 25.54 -1.51
CA GLN A 9 9.79 24.14 -1.90
C GLN A 9 8.69 23.36 -1.15
N ARG A 10 7.46 23.41 -1.70
CA ARG A 10 6.34 22.57 -1.26
C ARG A 10 6.81 21.13 -1.40
N ARG A 11 7.24 20.54 -0.28
CA ARG A 11 7.53 19.12 -0.19
C ARG A 11 6.23 18.40 -0.55
N LEU A 12 6.24 17.67 -1.66
CA LEU A 12 5.10 16.87 -2.07
C LEU A 12 4.82 15.85 -0.96
N ASP A 13 3.61 15.92 -0.40
CA ASP A 13 3.14 14.94 0.56
C ASP A 13 2.63 13.72 -0.19
N LEU A 14 3.39 12.62 -0.16
CA LEU A 14 3.06 11.36 -0.83
C LEU A 14 2.07 10.52 -0.03
N ASP A 15 1.80 10.90 1.21
CA ASP A 15 0.92 10.19 2.13
C ASP A 15 -0.51 10.77 2.12
N PHE A 16 -0.71 11.91 1.44
CA PHE A 16 -2.01 12.56 1.33
C PHE A 16 -3.01 11.67 0.56
N PRO A 17 -4.16 11.32 1.16
CA PRO A 17 -5.11 10.42 0.54
C PRO A 17 -6.00 11.12 -0.49
N THR A 18 -6.57 10.35 -1.42
CA THR A 18 -7.70 10.79 -2.27
C THR A 18 -8.96 10.99 -1.43
N PRO A 19 -10.05 11.57 -1.97
CA PRO A 19 -11.35 11.63 -1.28
C PRO A 19 -11.90 10.27 -0.84
N GLU A 20 -11.51 9.20 -1.53
CA GLU A 20 -11.83 7.80 -1.20
C GLU A 20 -10.87 7.21 -0.14
N GLY A 21 -10.00 8.02 0.45
CA GLY A 21 -9.08 7.61 1.50
C GLY A 21 -7.87 6.82 1.01
N GLU A 22 -7.66 6.66 -0.30
CA GLU A 22 -6.57 5.86 -0.86
C GLU A 22 -5.30 6.70 -1.03
N THR A 23 -4.14 6.16 -0.68
CA THR A 23 -2.86 6.84 -0.96
C THR A 23 -2.38 6.58 -2.38
N ILE A 24 -1.42 7.37 -2.86
CA ILE A 24 -0.79 7.13 -4.18
C ILE A 24 -0.11 5.76 -4.25
N LEU A 25 0.49 5.30 -3.14
CA LEU A 25 1.06 3.96 -3.06
C LEU A 25 -0.03 2.89 -3.20
N TYR A 26 -1.16 3.04 -2.50
CA TYR A 26 -2.28 2.11 -2.59
C TYR A 26 -2.74 1.91 -4.05
N LYS A 27 -2.98 3.02 -4.77
CA LYS A 27 -3.38 2.98 -6.18
C LYS A 27 -2.30 2.33 -7.07
N ALA A 28 -1.04 2.73 -6.92
CA ALA A 28 0.05 2.18 -7.73
C ALA A 28 0.21 0.66 -7.54
N VAL A 29 0.04 0.19 -6.31
CA VAL A 29 0.12 -1.23 -5.96
C VAL A 29 -1.10 -2.01 -6.48
N ARG A 30 -2.32 -1.48 -6.28
CA ARG A 30 -3.57 -2.07 -6.81
C ARG A 30 -3.51 -2.31 -8.31
N TYR A 31 -3.02 -1.32 -9.07
CA TYR A 31 -2.89 -1.42 -10.52
C TYR A 31 -1.56 -2.02 -10.99
N ARG A 32 -0.73 -2.52 -10.07
CA ARG A 32 0.56 -3.19 -10.34
C ARG A 32 1.54 -2.35 -11.17
N TYR A 33 1.57 -1.04 -10.95
CA TYR A 33 2.52 -0.12 -11.60
C TYR A 33 3.92 -0.22 -10.98
N VAL A 34 4.64 -1.28 -11.34
CA VAL A 34 5.95 -1.65 -10.77
C VAL A 34 6.92 -0.47 -10.64
N LYS A 35 7.10 0.30 -11.73
CA LYS A 35 8.03 1.45 -11.74
C LYS A 35 7.60 2.58 -10.80
N SER A 36 6.29 2.85 -10.73
CA SER A 36 5.75 3.86 -9.82
C SER A 36 5.91 3.43 -8.37
N VAL A 37 5.66 2.15 -8.06
CA VAL A 37 5.87 1.61 -6.71
C VAL A 37 7.33 1.73 -6.29
N ALA A 38 8.27 1.31 -7.14
CA ALA A 38 9.70 1.44 -6.85
C ALA A 38 10.08 2.88 -6.52
N ARG A 39 9.62 3.84 -7.34
CA ARG A 39 9.93 5.25 -7.13
C ARG A 39 9.32 5.82 -5.85
N LEU A 40 8.09 5.42 -5.51
CA LEU A 40 7.43 5.89 -4.28
C LEU A 40 8.15 5.38 -3.03
N LEU A 41 8.61 4.12 -3.05
CA LEU A 41 9.40 3.55 -1.95
C LEU A 41 10.75 4.27 -1.79
N GLU A 42 11.46 4.58 -2.88
CA GLU A 42 12.68 5.39 -2.84
C GLU A 42 12.49 6.78 -2.21
N LEU A 43 11.29 7.35 -2.37
CA LEU A 43 10.93 8.65 -1.80
C LEU A 43 10.48 8.58 -0.34
N GLY A 44 10.43 7.38 0.25
CA GLY A 44 10.11 7.16 1.66
C GLY A 44 8.62 7.33 1.99
N VAL A 45 7.72 6.97 1.07
CA VAL A 45 6.27 6.93 1.34
C VAL A 45 5.96 5.99 2.51
N ASN A 46 4.92 6.30 3.30
CA ASN A 46 4.49 5.41 4.35
C ASN A 46 3.72 4.20 3.77
N THR A 47 4.33 3.03 3.86
CA THR A 47 3.82 1.75 3.35
C THR A 47 2.60 1.22 4.11
N ASN A 48 2.36 1.73 5.31
CA ASN A 48 1.41 1.18 6.28
C ASN A 48 0.09 1.94 6.33
N LEU A 49 -0.06 3.00 5.52
CA LEU A 49 -1.30 3.77 5.48
C LEU A 49 -2.46 2.91 5.01
N GLN A 50 -3.57 3.05 5.74
CA GLN A 50 -4.80 2.34 5.50
C GLN A 50 -5.80 3.24 4.79
N VAL A 51 -6.60 2.67 3.89
CA VAL A 51 -7.73 3.37 3.27
C VAL A 51 -8.70 3.83 4.35
N THR A 52 -8.97 5.14 4.39
CA THR A 52 -9.75 5.77 5.48
C THR A 52 -11.23 5.91 5.19
N ALA A 53 -11.64 5.91 3.91
CA ALA A 53 -13.06 6.01 3.57
C ALA A 53 -13.77 4.69 3.88
N MET A 54 -14.96 4.80 4.45
CA MET A 54 -15.83 3.67 4.73
C MET A 54 -16.35 3.09 3.40
N GLY A 55 -15.89 1.89 3.05
CA GLY A 55 -16.20 1.20 1.80
C GLY A 55 -15.57 -0.19 1.76
N ASN A 56 -15.59 -0.83 0.59
CA ASN A 56 -15.06 -2.20 0.41
C ASN A 56 -13.58 -2.33 0.80
N ASP A 57 -12.83 -1.26 0.61
CA ASP A 57 -11.39 -1.21 0.87
C ASP A 57 -11.06 -0.64 2.26
N TYR A 58 -12.05 -0.36 3.12
CA TYR A 58 -11.81 0.28 4.41
C TYR A 58 -10.77 -0.48 5.25
N GLY A 59 -9.76 0.27 5.71
CA GLY A 59 -8.64 -0.27 6.46
C GLY A 59 -7.60 -1.04 5.63
N ASN A 60 -7.78 -1.22 4.32
CA ASN A 60 -6.78 -1.90 3.50
C ASN A 60 -5.50 -1.07 3.41
N THR A 61 -4.36 -1.71 3.63
CA THR A 61 -3.06 -1.18 3.21
C THR A 61 -2.79 -1.52 1.75
N ALA A 62 -1.71 -0.97 1.17
CA ALA A 62 -1.28 -1.34 -0.18
C ALA A 62 -1.04 -2.86 -0.33
N LEU A 63 -0.50 -3.52 0.71
CA LEU A 63 -0.31 -4.98 0.71
C LEU A 63 -1.63 -5.76 0.64
N HIS A 64 -2.71 -5.28 1.28
CA HIS A 64 -4.02 -5.92 1.14
C HIS A 64 -4.50 -5.88 -0.31
N ALA A 65 -4.47 -4.68 -0.92
CA ALA A 65 -4.90 -4.51 -2.31
C ALA A 65 -4.11 -5.35 -3.30
N LEU A 66 -2.79 -5.50 -3.07
CA LEU A 66 -1.93 -6.31 -3.93
C LEU A 66 -2.39 -7.76 -4.03
N VAL A 67 -2.90 -8.33 -2.93
CA VAL A 67 -3.14 -9.76 -2.79
C VAL A 67 -4.61 -10.13 -2.96
N THR A 68 -5.55 -9.18 -2.79
CA THR A 68 -7.00 -9.43 -2.91
C THR A 68 -7.55 -9.33 -4.34
N ASP A 69 -6.82 -8.77 -5.30
CA ASP A 69 -7.31 -8.63 -6.66
C ASP A 69 -7.29 -9.96 -7.43
N LEU A 70 -8.48 -10.57 -7.52
CA LEU A 70 -8.78 -11.87 -8.13
C LEU A 70 -8.83 -11.84 -9.66
N HIS A 71 -8.67 -10.68 -10.32
CA HIS A 71 -8.79 -10.58 -11.78
C HIS A 71 -7.56 -11.04 -12.57
N ALA A 72 -6.48 -11.44 -11.90
CA ALA A 72 -5.37 -12.12 -12.55
C ALA A 72 -5.53 -13.63 -12.35
N GLY A 73 -6.01 -14.32 -13.39
CA GLY A 73 -5.70 -15.74 -13.54
C GLY A 73 -4.18 -15.87 -13.48
N GLU A 74 -3.70 -16.55 -12.43
CA GLU A 74 -2.29 -16.71 -12.06
C GLU A 74 -1.58 -15.46 -11.47
N GLN A 75 -0.64 -15.73 -10.55
CA GLN A 75 0.23 -14.72 -9.94
C GLN A 75 1.07 -14.06 -11.03
N SER A 76 0.80 -12.79 -11.35
CA SER A 76 1.61 -12.08 -12.34
C SER A 76 3.01 -11.79 -11.80
N SER A 77 4.04 -11.82 -12.65
CA SER A 77 5.41 -11.44 -12.29
C SER A 77 5.50 -10.05 -11.64
N ALA A 78 4.65 -9.10 -12.06
CA ALA A 78 4.53 -7.78 -11.47
C ALA A 78 4.06 -7.82 -10.00
N GLN A 79 3.10 -8.68 -9.67
CA GLN A 79 2.60 -8.84 -8.31
C GLN A 79 3.68 -9.37 -7.37
N LEU A 80 4.39 -10.43 -7.78
CA LEU A 80 5.52 -10.98 -7.00
C LEU A 80 6.65 -9.96 -6.83
N HIS A 81 6.93 -9.19 -7.87
CA HIS A 81 7.96 -8.16 -7.82
C HIS A 81 7.58 -7.04 -6.84
N ILE A 82 6.34 -6.54 -6.89
CA ILE A 82 5.83 -5.53 -5.96
C ILE A 82 5.77 -6.05 -4.53
N LEU A 83 5.35 -7.31 -4.34
CA LEU A 83 5.34 -7.96 -3.03
C LEU A 83 6.75 -7.98 -2.42
N SER A 84 7.75 -8.36 -3.21
CA SER A 84 9.15 -8.36 -2.79
C SER A 84 9.65 -6.96 -2.42
N MET A 85 9.33 -5.94 -3.23
CA MET A 85 9.71 -4.55 -2.91
C MET A 85 9.10 -4.08 -1.59
N LEU A 86 7.80 -4.32 -1.37
CA LEU A 86 7.11 -3.92 -0.15
C LEU A 86 7.67 -4.65 1.07
N LEU A 87 7.79 -5.98 1.04
CA LEU A 87 8.27 -6.77 2.18
C LEU A 87 9.74 -6.50 2.53
N ARG A 88 10.56 -6.09 1.56
CA ARG A 88 11.96 -5.69 1.80
C ARG A 88 12.09 -4.26 2.30
N HIS A 89 11.07 -3.43 2.14
CA HIS A 89 11.11 -2.06 2.61
C HIS A 89 11.00 -2.05 4.15
N PRO A 90 11.93 -1.41 4.88
CA PRO A 90 12.07 -1.57 6.33
C PRO A 90 10.88 -1.04 7.13
N SER A 91 10.08 -0.14 6.57
CA SER A 91 8.88 0.39 7.23
C SER A 91 7.65 -0.49 7.07
N THR A 92 7.68 -1.52 6.22
CA THR A 92 6.47 -2.28 5.89
C THR A 92 6.09 -3.25 6.98
N ASP A 93 4.87 -3.08 7.51
CA ASP A 93 4.25 -4.04 8.42
C ASP A 93 3.20 -4.89 7.66
N ALA A 94 3.52 -6.18 7.50
CA ALA A 94 2.66 -7.15 6.83
C ALA A 94 1.59 -7.78 7.75
N ALA A 95 1.54 -7.39 9.02
CA ALA A 95 0.61 -7.91 10.02
C ALA A 95 -0.54 -6.95 10.35
N ILE A 96 -0.63 -5.79 9.68
CA ILE A 96 -1.72 -4.82 9.87
C ILE A 96 -3.06 -5.46 9.55
N TYR A 97 -4.03 -5.29 10.44
CA TYR A 97 -5.41 -5.68 10.21
C TYR A 97 -6.18 -4.58 9.46
N ASN A 98 -6.90 -4.94 8.40
CA ASN A 98 -7.85 -4.05 7.74
C ASN A 98 -9.15 -3.88 8.54
N GLY A 99 -10.09 -3.13 7.97
CA GLY A 99 -11.40 -2.87 8.57
C GLY A 99 -12.28 -4.12 8.73
N LEU A 100 -11.93 -5.23 8.08
CA LEU A 100 -12.58 -6.54 8.24
C LEU A 100 -11.88 -7.43 9.29
N GLY A 101 -10.85 -6.93 9.97
CA GLY A 101 -10.07 -7.70 10.94
C GLY A 101 -9.18 -8.78 10.28
N LYS A 102 -8.74 -8.56 9.03
CA LYS A 102 -7.86 -9.48 8.29
C LYS A 102 -6.51 -8.82 8.04
N THR A 103 -5.42 -9.57 8.14
CA THR A 103 -4.13 -9.16 7.58
C THR A 103 -4.10 -9.36 6.06
N PRO A 104 -3.07 -8.86 5.33
CA PRO A 104 -2.91 -9.16 3.91
C PRO A 104 -2.88 -10.67 3.64
N TYR A 105 -2.15 -11.43 4.46
CA TYR A 105 -2.10 -12.89 4.35
C TYR A 105 -3.47 -13.55 4.59
N MET A 106 -4.22 -13.12 5.61
CA MET A 106 -5.56 -13.62 5.87
C MET A 106 -6.55 -13.29 4.74
N SER A 107 -6.29 -12.23 3.99
CA SER A 107 -7.15 -11.80 2.88
C SER A 107 -7.09 -12.71 1.66
N VAL A 108 -5.99 -13.48 1.48
CA VAL A 108 -5.87 -14.50 0.43
C VAL A 108 -6.18 -15.92 0.88
N SER A 109 -6.17 -16.17 2.18
CA SER A 109 -6.44 -17.51 2.71
C SER A 109 -7.95 -17.65 3.01
N ALA A 110 -8.68 -18.30 2.11
CA ALA A 110 -10.11 -18.61 2.30
C ALA A 110 -10.41 -19.49 3.54
N LYS A 111 -9.39 -19.98 4.27
CA LYS A 111 -9.52 -20.94 5.38
C LYS A 111 -8.76 -20.57 6.66
N HIS A 112 -8.28 -19.33 6.85
CA HIS A 112 -7.52 -19.02 8.06
C HIS A 112 -8.40 -18.81 9.31
N GLN A 113 -8.49 -19.85 10.16
CA GLN A 113 -8.72 -19.69 11.59
C GLN A 113 -7.44 -19.15 12.23
N LYS A 114 -7.60 -18.22 13.17
CA LYS A 114 -6.54 -17.62 13.99
C LYS A 114 -5.53 -18.69 14.44
N LEU A 115 -4.27 -18.62 14.02
CA LEU A 115 -3.21 -19.38 14.67
C LEU A 115 -2.96 -18.73 16.04
N VAL A 116 -3.73 -19.18 17.03
CA VAL A 116 -3.44 -18.96 18.44
C VAL A 116 -2.34 -19.94 18.84
N SER A 117 -1.18 -19.40 19.23
CA SER A 117 -0.26 -20.06 20.17
C SER A 117 -0.72 -19.78 21.59
#